data_AF-Q05FS1-F1
#
_entry.id   AF-Q05FS1-F1
#
_cell.length_a   1.000
_cell.length_b   1.000
_cell.length_c   1.000
_cell.angle_alpha   90.00
_cell.angle_beta   90.00
_cell.angle_gamma   90.00
#
_symmetry.space_group_name_H-M   'P 1'
#
loop_
_entity.id
_entity.type
_entity.pdbx_description
1 polymer ?
#
loop_
_entity_poly.entity_id
_entity_poly.type
_entity_poly.pdbx_seq_one_letter_code
_entity_poly.pdbx_strand_id
1 'polypeptide(L)' 'MSMIKNILNNKGFGDPKIQNFFLIKRLKKIKNHFLINKKDLKCKIVISKLLCKIKKNINYMKNKL' A
#
# COMPACT_ATOMS: atom_id res chain seq x y z
N MET A 1 5.15 -21.11 10.33
CA MET A 1 4.02 -20.17 10.06
C MET A 1 4.62 -18.81 9.71
N SER A 2 4.32 -18.20 8.55
CA SER A 2 4.98 -16.93 8.17
C SER A 2 4.59 -15.80 9.13
N MET A 3 5.54 -14.93 9.47
CA MET A 3 5.36 -13.81 10.42
C MET A 3 4.11 -12.96 10.10
N ILE A 4 3.81 -12.80 8.79
CA ILE A 4 2.63 -12.07 8.29
C ILE A 4 1.32 -12.78 8.67
N LYS A 5 1.29 -14.12 8.65
CA LYS A 5 0.11 -14.92 9.01
C LYS A 5 -0.23 -14.78 10.49
N ASN A 6 0.77 -14.71 11.36
CA ASN A 6 0.57 -14.50 12.80
C ASN A 6 0.10 -13.06 13.11
N ILE A 7 0.62 -12.04 12.43
CA ILE A 7 0.18 -10.66 12.64
C ILE A 7 -1.25 -10.46 12.08
N LEU A 8 -1.59 -11.09 10.96
CA LEU A 8 -2.97 -11.09 10.42
C LEU A 8 -3.95 -11.73 11.39
N ASN A 9 -3.59 -12.85 12.02
CA ASN A 9 -4.45 -13.51 13.00
C ASN A 9 -4.61 -12.70 14.30
N ASN A 10 -3.61 -11.93 14.73
CA ASN A 10 -3.65 -11.20 16.00
C ASN A 10 -4.14 -9.75 15.91
N LYS A 11 -3.96 -9.06 14.77
CA LYS A 11 -4.30 -7.63 14.59
C LYS A 11 -5.27 -7.36 13.43
N GLY A 12 -5.56 -8.37 12.60
CA GLY A 12 -6.38 -8.23 11.39
C GLY A 12 -5.74 -7.35 10.31
N PHE A 13 -6.51 -7.06 9.25
CA PHE A 13 -6.13 -6.09 8.20
C PHE A 13 -6.09 -4.63 8.69
N GLY A 14 -6.35 -4.39 9.98
CA GLY A 14 -6.33 -3.06 10.59
C GLY A 14 -4.92 -2.51 10.85
N ASP A 15 -3.90 -3.36 10.92
CA ASP A 15 -2.53 -2.91 11.21
C ASP A 15 -1.95 -2.08 10.04
N PRO A 16 -1.51 -0.83 10.27
CA PRO A 16 -0.99 0.05 9.22
C PRO A 16 0.21 -0.53 8.45
N LYS A 17 1.05 -1.38 9.08
CA LYS A 17 2.17 -2.04 8.41
C LYS A 17 1.68 -3.09 7.43
N ILE A 18 0.68 -3.89 7.82
CA ILE A 18 0.04 -4.89 6.94
C ILE A 18 -0.66 -4.17 5.77
N GLN A 19 -1.43 -3.12 6.05
CA GLN A 19 -2.09 -2.35 4.99
C GLN A 19 -1.07 -1.82 3.97
N ASN A 20 0.01 -1.21 4.45
CA ASN A 20 1.06 -0.69 3.58
C ASN A 20 1.73 -1.79 2.75
N PHE A 21 1.98 -2.97 3.33
CA PHE A 21 2.53 -4.10 2.58
C PHE A 21 1.67 -4.44 1.35
N PHE A 22 0.35 -4.56 1.52
CA PHE A 22 -0.56 -4.86 0.40
C PHE A 22 -0.66 -3.71 -0.60
N LEU A 23 -0.69 -2.45 -0.14
CA LEU A 23 -0.71 -1.27 -1.00
C LEU A 23 0.57 -1.18 -1.86
N ILE A 24 1.74 -1.45 -1.29
CA ILE A 24 3.02 -1.50 -2.00
C ILE A 24 3.04 -2.65 -3.01
N LYS A 25 2.55 -3.84 -2.62
CA LYS A 25 2.43 -4.98 -3.55
C LYS A 25 1.54 -4.65 -4.74
N ARG A 26 0.44 -3.93 -4.52
CA ARG A 26 -0.45 -3.44 -5.59
C ARG A 26 0.23 -2.39 -6.48
N LEU A 27 0.97 -1.44 -5.90
CA LEU A 27 1.79 -0.48 -6.65
C LEU A 27 2.80 -1.17 -7.56
N LYS A 28 3.52 -2.20 -7.08
CA LYS A 28 4.48 -2.97 -7.88
C LYS A 28 3.82 -3.62 -9.10
N LYS A 29 2.60 -4.14 -8.97
CA LYS A 29 1.83 -4.69 -10.10
C LYS A 29 1.45 -3.63 -11.13
N ILE A 30 0.98 -2.47 -10.67
CA ILE A 30 0.53 -1.37 -11.53
C ILE A 30 1.71 -0.67 -12.22
N LYS A 31 2.91 -0.69 -11.60
CA LYS A 31 4.13 -0.06 -12.13
C LYS A 31 4.41 -0.47 -13.58
N ASN A 32 4.33 -1.75 -13.89
CA ASN A 32 4.63 -2.25 -15.25
C ASN A 32 3.61 -1.72 -16.27
N HIS A 33 2.33 -1.73 -15.93
CA HIS A 33 1.27 -1.17 -16.79
C HIS A 33 1.46 0.34 -17.02
N PHE A 34 1.79 1.09 -15.96
CA PHE A 34 2.04 2.52 -16.05
C PHE A 34 3.27 2.87 -16.91
N LEU A 35 4.35 2.08 -16.82
CA LEU A 35 5.56 2.30 -17.62
C LEU A 35 5.30 2.17 -19.13
N ILE A 36 4.43 1.23 -19.51
CA ILE A 36 4.00 1.02 -20.89
C ILE A 36 3.04 2.15 -21.31
N ASN A 37 2.06 2.47 -20.46
CA ASN A 37 1.00 3.43 -20.76
C ASN A 37 1.12 4.73 -19.94
N LYS A 38 2.21 5.48 -20.15
CA LYS A 38 2.51 6.71 -19.36
C LYS A 38 1.45 7.81 -19.45
N LYS A 39 0.60 7.80 -20.48
CA LYS A 39 -0.48 8.77 -20.68
C LYS A 39 -1.81 8.36 -20.02
N ASP A 40 -1.91 7.16 -19.45
CA ASP A 40 -3.15 6.70 -18.81
C ASP A 40 -3.46 7.50 -17.53
N LEU A 41 -4.46 8.37 -17.64
CA LEU A 41 -4.94 9.21 -16.55
C LEU A 41 -5.55 8.40 -15.40
N LYS A 42 -6.29 7.32 -15.70
CA LYS A 42 -6.90 6.46 -14.68
C LYS A 42 -5.80 5.79 -13.85
N CYS A 43 -4.76 5.29 -14.51
CA CYS A 43 -3.61 4.70 -13.84
C CYS A 43 -2.89 5.70 -12.91
N LYS A 44 -2.69 6.94 -13.36
CA LYS A 44 -2.13 8.04 -12.53
C LYS A 44 -2.98 8.31 -11.29
N ILE A 45 -4.30 8.42 -11.45
CA ILE A 45 -5.23 8.66 -10.32
C ILE A 45 -5.13 7.52 -9.31
N VAL A 46 -5.11 6.26 -9.77
CA VAL A 46 -4.99 5.10 -8.89
C VAL A 46 -3.66 5.09 -8.13
N ILE A 47 -2.53 5.37 -8.81
CA ILE A 47 -1.21 5.47 -8.19
C ILE A 47 -1.20 6.57 -7.12
N SER A 48 -1.71 7.76 -7.44
CA SER A 48 -1.77 8.88 -6.48
C SER A 48 -2.61 8.54 -5.24
N LYS A 49 -3.76 7.88 -5.41
CA LYS A 49 -4.59 7.41 -4.28
C LYS A 49 -3.85 6.40 -3.40
N LEU A 50 -3.14 5.45 -4.01
CA LEU A 50 -2.34 4.45 -3.28
C LEU A 50 -1.20 5.11 -2.49
N LEU A 51 -0.45 6.01 -3.12
CA LEU A 51 0.65 6.75 -2.48
C LEU A 51 0.14 7.62 -1.33
N CYS A 52 -0.97 8.31 -1.51
CA CYS A 52 -1.60 9.12 -0.46
C CYS A 52 -1.98 8.26 0.76
N LYS A 53 -2.59 7.09 0.55
CA LYS A 53 -2.96 6.18 1.65
C LYS A 53 -1.72 5.63 2.37
N ILE A 54 -0.68 5.24 1.65
CA ILE A 54 0.59 4.80 2.24
C ILE A 54 1.20 5.91 3.10
N LYS A 55 1.28 7.13 2.57
CA LYS A 55 1.81 8.30 3.29
C LYS A 55 1.01 8.57 4.56
N LYS A 56 -0.33 8.50 4.49
CA LYS A 56 -1.21 8.66 5.67
C LYS A 56 -0.92 7.60 6.73
N ASN A 57 -0.77 6.34 6.34
CA ASN A 57 -0.45 5.25 7.26
C ASN A 57 0.95 5.39 7.88
N ILE A 58 1.95 5.83 7.11
CA ILE A 58 3.30 6.11 7.63
C ILE A 58 3.24 7.26 8.65
N ASN A 59 2.55 8.37 8.33
CA ASN A 59 2.40 9.49 9.26
C ASN A 59 1.66 9.08 10.53
N TYR A 60 0.60 8.29 10.42
CA TYR A 60 -0.11 7.74 11.57
C TYR A 60 0.82 6.91 12.46
N MET A 61 1.66 6.04 11.87
CA MET A 61 2.64 5.26 12.64
C MET A 61 3.71 6.14 13.29
N LYS A 62 4.18 7.20 12.60
CA LYS A 62 5.18 8.13 13.14
C LYS A 62 4.65 8.95 14.32
N ASN A 63 3.39 9.38 14.26
CA ASN A 63 2.78 10.23 15.28
C ASN A 63 2.21 9.45 16.48
N LYS A 64 2.12 8.12 16.37
CA LYS A 64 1.66 7.22 17.45
C LYS A 64 2.82 6.67 18.29
N LEU A 65 4.06 6.90 17.84
CA LEU A 65 5.29 6.77 18.60
C LEU A 65 5.56 8.10 19.31
#